data_AF-A0A671YYT0-F1
#
_entry.id   AF-A0A671YYT0-F1
#
_cell.length_a   1.000
_cell.length_b   1.000
_cell.length_c   1.000
_cell.angle_alpha   90.00
_cell.angle_beta   90.00
_cell.angle_gamma   90.00
#
_symmetry.space_group_name_H-M   'P 1'
#
loop_
_entity.id
_entity.type
_entity.pdbx_description
1 polymer ?
#
loop_
_entity_poly.entity_id
_entity_poly.type
_entity_poly.pdbx_seq_one_letter_code
_entity_poly.pdbx_strand_id
1 'polypeptide(L)'
;QTGSDAANGSSAGSDGESIGNCPFSQRLFMILWLKGVVFNVTTVDLKRKPADLHNLAPGTHPPFLTFQGEVLTDVNKIEEYLEAMLAPPKYPKLAAKNRESNTAGNDTFARFSAYVKNTRPDKNRACSANYLTA
;
A
#
# COMPACT_ATOMS: atom_id res chain seq x y z
N GLN A 1 -24.08 2.39 -16.36
CA GLN A 1 -23.27 1.23 -15.91
C GLN A 1 -21.90 1.78 -15.50
N THR A 2 -21.77 2.24 -14.27
CA THR A 2 -20.50 2.75 -13.73
C THR A 2 -20.11 1.80 -12.59
N GLY A 3 -19.67 0.60 -12.98
CA GLY A 3 -18.99 -0.30 -12.06
C GLY A 3 -17.66 0.32 -11.68
N SER A 4 -17.22 0.16 -10.45
CA SER A 4 -15.90 0.58 -9.96
C SER A 4 -14.79 0.07 -10.91
N ASP A 5 -14.17 0.97 -11.67
CA ASP A 5 -13.10 0.62 -12.61
C ASP A 5 -11.81 0.22 -11.89
N ALA A 6 -11.72 0.49 -10.58
CA ALA A 6 -10.59 0.18 -9.71
C ALA A 6 -11.00 -0.79 -8.59
N ALA A 7 -10.25 -1.87 -8.41
CA ALA A 7 -10.36 -2.75 -7.24
C ALA A 7 -8.98 -2.98 -6.59
N ASN A 8 -8.90 -2.71 -5.28
CA ASN A 8 -7.67 -2.85 -4.49
C ASN A 8 -7.72 -4.15 -3.66
N GLY A 9 -6.85 -5.09 -3.98
CA GLY A 9 -6.62 -6.31 -3.20
C GLY A 9 -5.77 -6.00 -1.98
N SER A 10 -6.35 -6.06 -0.78
CA SER A 10 -5.65 -5.78 0.49
C SER A 10 -5.40 -7.06 1.28
N SER A 11 -4.33 -7.10 2.07
CA SER A 11 -4.14 -8.24 2.99
C SER A 11 -5.26 -8.29 4.02
N ALA A 12 -5.85 -9.46 4.26
CA ALA A 12 -6.83 -9.62 5.32
C ALA A 12 -6.18 -9.63 6.72
N GLY A 13 -6.97 -9.27 7.74
CA GLY A 13 -6.63 -9.37 9.15
C GLY A 13 -6.62 -10.82 9.65
N SER A 14 -6.42 -10.99 10.96
CA SER A 14 -6.34 -12.33 11.58
C SER A 14 -7.61 -13.16 11.46
N ASP A 15 -8.75 -12.49 11.26
CA ASP A 15 -10.07 -13.09 11.06
C ASP A 15 -10.32 -13.52 9.60
N GLY A 16 -9.45 -13.15 8.66
CA GLY A 16 -9.57 -13.48 7.23
C GLY A 16 -10.52 -12.58 6.44
N GLU A 17 -11.19 -11.62 7.10
CA GLU A 17 -12.18 -10.74 6.47
C GLU A 17 -11.85 -9.26 6.64
N SER A 18 -11.39 -8.84 7.82
CA SER A 18 -11.05 -7.45 8.11
C SER A 18 -9.83 -6.96 7.32
N ILE A 19 -9.62 -5.65 7.26
CA ILE A 19 -8.40 -5.09 6.67
C ILE A 19 -7.21 -5.39 7.60
N GLY A 20 -6.20 -6.06 7.06
CA GLY A 20 -4.98 -6.41 7.80
C GLY A 20 -4.00 -5.24 7.95
N ASN A 21 -3.01 -5.43 8.82
CA ASN A 21 -1.93 -4.45 9.04
C ASN A 21 -0.91 -4.49 7.89
N CYS A 22 -1.24 -3.84 6.78
CA CYS A 22 -0.35 -3.69 5.63
C CYS A 22 -0.20 -2.20 5.26
N PRO A 23 0.97 -1.57 5.51
CA PRO A 23 1.18 -0.16 5.21
C PRO A 23 1.07 0.14 3.70
N PHE A 24 1.39 -0.84 2.85
CA PHE A 24 1.27 -0.70 1.40
C PHE A 24 -0.19 -0.72 0.93
N SER A 25 -1.02 -1.62 1.47
CA SER A 25 -2.47 -1.62 1.19
C SER A 25 -3.12 -0.31 1.64
N GLN A 26 -2.72 0.20 2.82
CA GLN A 26 -3.17 1.48 3.34
C GLN A 26 -2.76 2.65 2.43
N ARG A 27 -1.52 2.66 1.92
CA ARG A 27 -1.05 3.69 0.97
C ARG A 27 -1.93 3.75 -0.28
N LEU A 28 -2.21 2.61 -0.91
CA LEU A 28 -3.06 2.57 -2.11
C LEU A 28 -4.49 3.00 -1.82
N PHE A 29 -5.05 2.59 -0.67
CA PHE A 29 -6.36 3.04 -0.23
C PHE A 29 -6.42 4.57 -0.10
N MET A 30 -5.41 5.18 0.54
CA MET A 30 -5.33 6.64 0.68
C MET A 30 -5.23 7.34 -0.68
N ILE A 31 -4.45 6.83 -1.63
CA ILE A 31 -4.33 7.41 -2.97
C ILE A 31 -5.68 7.41 -3.68
N LEU A 32 -6.36 6.25 -3.75
CA LEU A 32 -7.66 6.12 -4.41
C LEU A 32 -8.72 7.01 -3.75
N TRP A 33 -8.70 7.09 -2.42
CA TRP A 33 -9.58 7.98 -1.65
C TRP A 33 -9.33 9.46 -1.97
N LEU A 34 -8.07 9.91 -1.96
CA LEU A 34 -7.71 11.30 -2.26
C LEU A 34 -7.94 11.68 -3.73
N LYS A 35 -7.89 10.71 -4.65
CA LYS A 35 -8.29 10.90 -6.05
C LYS A 35 -9.80 11.11 -6.20
N GLY A 36 -10.60 10.70 -5.23
CA GLY A 36 -12.06 10.80 -5.29
C GLY A 36 -12.70 9.87 -6.33
N VAL A 37 -12.03 8.77 -6.67
CA VAL A 37 -12.58 7.75 -7.57
C VAL A 37 -13.49 6.80 -6.77
N VAL A 38 -14.48 6.20 -7.43
CA VAL A 38 -15.23 5.08 -6.84
C VAL A 38 -14.43 3.81 -7.05
N PHE A 39 -14.09 3.12 -5.97
CA PHE A 39 -13.30 1.89 -6.00
C PHE A 39 -13.83 0.89 -4.99
N ASN A 40 -13.53 -0.39 -5.22
CA ASN A 40 -13.81 -1.46 -4.27
C ASN A 40 -12.51 -1.91 -3.58
N VAL A 41 -12.65 -2.34 -2.32
CA VAL A 41 -11.57 -2.97 -1.56
C VAL A 41 -11.98 -4.41 -1.33
N THR A 42 -11.11 -5.33 -1.74
CA THR A 42 -11.29 -6.77 -1.49
C THR A 42 -10.17 -7.22 -0.57
N THR A 43 -10.51 -7.73 0.60
CA THR A 43 -9.55 -8.35 1.50
C THR A 43 -9.21 -9.77 1.04
N VAL A 44 -7.95 -10.13 1.15
CA VAL A 44 -7.41 -11.41 0.67
C VAL A 44 -6.89 -12.19 1.86
N ASP A 45 -7.56 -13.31 2.16
CA ASP A 45 -7.05 -14.30 3.11
C ASP A 45 -5.90 -15.09 2.45
N LEU A 46 -4.68 -14.86 2.93
CA LEU A 46 -3.48 -15.55 2.45
C LEU A 46 -3.44 -17.04 2.84
N LYS A 47 -4.20 -17.45 3.85
CA LYS A 47 -4.31 -18.85 4.29
C LYS A 47 -5.35 -19.62 3.48
N ARG A 48 -6.41 -18.94 3.03
CA ARG A 48 -7.51 -19.51 2.24
C ARG A 48 -7.66 -18.71 0.95
N LYS A 49 -6.75 -18.91 0.00
CA LYS A 49 -6.77 -18.20 -1.29
C LYS A 49 -8.07 -18.52 -2.04
N PRO A 50 -8.95 -17.53 -2.31
CA PRO A 50 -10.15 -17.76 -3.10
C PRO A 50 -9.77 -18.18 -4.53
N ALA A 51 -10.56 -19.07 -5.13
CA ALA A 51 -10.31 -19.51 -6.52
C ALA A 51 -10.35 -18.35 -7.53
N ASP A 52 -11.24 -17.38 -7.30
CA ASP A 52 -11.38 -16.20 -8.17
C ASP A 52 -10.12 -15.33 -8.20
N LEU A 53 -9.42 -15.24 -7.06
CA LEU A 53 -8.16 -14.52 -6.97
C LEU A 53 -7.06 -15.20 -7.80
N HIS A 54 -7.05 -16.53 -7.84
CA HIS A 54 -6.09 -17.28 -8.64
C HIS A 54 -6.26 -16.99 -10.14
N ASN A 55 -7.50 -16.78 -10.59
CA ASN A 55 -7.78 -16.43 -11.99
C ASN A 55 -7.45 -14.97 -12.31
N LEU A 56 -7.66 -14.06 -11.35
CA LEU A 56 -7.41 -12.63 -11.53
C LEU A 56 -5.93 -12.28 -11.46
N ALA A 57 -5.19 -12.85 -10.50
CA ALA A 57 -3.81 -12.51 -10.22
C ALA A 57 -3.03 -13.74 -9.70
N PRO A 58 -2.75 -14.74 -10.55
CA PRO A 58 -2.13 -16.00 -10.13
C PRO A 58 -0.78 -15.75 -9.46
N GLY A 59 -0.59 -16.28 -8.26
CA GLY A 59 0.65 -16.15 -7.50
C GLY A 59 0.97 -14.73 -6.97
N THR A 60 0.06 -13.77 -7.16
CA THR A 60 0.31 -12.38 -6.74
C THR A 60 0.06 -12.22 -5.25
N HIS A 61 1.00 -11.58 -4.55
CA HIS A 61 0.84 -11.23 -3.15
C HIS A 61 0.20 -9.83 -3.05
N PRO A 62 -0.79 -9.62 -2.16
CA PRO A 62 -1.32 -8.29 -1.91
C PRO A 62 -0.26 -7.34 -1.33
N PRO A 63 -0.36 -6.02 -1.62
CA PRO A 63 -1.43 -5.42 -2.40
C PRO A 63 -1.25 -5.51 -3.93
N PHE A 64 -2.37 -5.59 -4.65
CA PHE A 64 -2.43 -5.44 -6.10
C PHE A 64 -3.68 -4.62 -6.47
N LEU A 65 -3.63 -3.96 -7.62
CA LEU A 65 -4.73 -3.18 -8.16
C LEU A 65 -5.18 -3.81 -9.48
N THR A 66 -6.49 -3.94 -9.66
CA THR A 66 -7.05 -4.14 -11.00
C THR A 66 -7.69 -2.85 -11.48
N PHE A 67 -7.27 -2.34 -12.64
CA PHE A 67 -7.81 -1.13 -13.25
C PHE A 67 -8.08 -1.37 -14.73
N GLN A 68 -9.34 -1.19 -15.17
CA GLN A 68 -9.74 -1.39 -16.57
C GLN A 68 -9.32 -2.75 -17.18
N GLY A 69 -9.32 -3.81 -16.35
CA GLY A 69 -8.92 -5.17 -16.76
C GLY A 69 -7.41 -5.45 -16.69
N GLU A 70 -6.57 -4.44 -16.43
CA GLU A 70 -5.15 -4.64 -16.17
C GLU A 70 -4.90 -4.94 -14.69
N VAL A 71 -3.97 -5.86 -14.41
CA VAL A 71 -3.56 -6.24 -13.06
C VAL A 71 -2.17 -5.67 -12.78
N LEU A 72 -2.07 -4.84 -11.75
CA LEU A 72 -0.85 -4.16 -11.33
C LEU A 72 -0.46 -4.64 -9.93
N THR A 73 0.79 -5.03 -9.74
CA THR A 73 1.23 -5.76 -8.53
C THR A 73 2.35 -5.07 -7.74
N ASP A 74 3.01 -4.08 -8.34
CA ASP A 74 4.07 -3.30 -7.69
C ASP A 74 3.48 -1.98 -7.19
N VAL A 75 3.58 -1.73 -5.89
CA VAL A 75 2.97 -0.56 -5.23
C VAL A 75 3.43 0.76 -5.84
N ASN A 76 4.72 0.90 -6.16
CA ASN A 76 5.24 2.14 -6.72
C ASN A 76 4.73 2.33 -8.14
N LYS A 77 4.70 1.26 -8.95
CA LYS A 77 4.13 1.32 -10.30
C LYS A 77 2.62 1.58 -10.30
N ILE A 78 1.89 1.03 -9.33
CA ILE A 78 0.47 1.31 -9.14
C ILE A 78 0.27 2.81 -8.87
N GLU A 79 1.07 3.40 -7.98
CA GLU A 79 1.00 4.84 -7.70
C GLU A 79 1.29 5.69 -8.94
N GLU A 80 2.36 5.39 -9.67
CA GLU A 80 2.71 6.08 -10.92
C GLU A 80 1.59 5.98 -11.96
N TYR A 81 1.01 4.78 -12.11
CA TYR A 81 -0.09 4.52 -13.01
C TYR A 81 -1.36 5.30 -12.62
N LEU A 82 -1.75 5.27 -11.34
CA LEU A 82 -2.91 6.01 -10.84
C LEU A 82 -2.72 7.52 -10.96
N GLU A 83 -1.51 8.04 -10.73
CA GLU A 83 -1.22 9.47 -10.89
C GLU A 83 -1.33 9.91 -12.35
N ALA A 84 -0.88 9.08 -13.30
CA ALA A 84 -0.98 9.35 -14.73
C ALA A 84 -2.40 9.21 -15.27
N MET A 85 -3.12 8.15 -14.88
CA MET A 85 -4.45 7.83 -15.43
C MET A 85 -5.57 8.66 -14.79
N LEU A 86 -5.45 8.95 -13.49
CA LEU A 86 -6.40 9.80 -12.76
C LEU A 86 -5.87 11.23 -12.67
N ALA A 87 -5.86 11.91 -13.81
CA ALA A 87 -5.30 13.26 -13.97
C ALA A 87 -6.37 14.37 -14.08
N PRO A 88 -5.97 15.65 -13.96
CA PRO A 88 -6.84 16.80 -14.20
C PRO A 88 -7.40 16.82 -15.65
N PRO A 89 -8.59 17.43 -15.88
CA PRO A 89 -9.39 18.20 -14.92
C PRO A 89 -10.29 17.34 -14.03
N LYS A 90 -10.41 16.03 -14.30
CA LYS A 90 -11.38 15.16 -13.64
C LYS A 90 -10.94 14.76 -12.21
N TYR A 91 -9.64 14.60 -11.99
CA TYR A 91 -9.09 14.15 -10.71
C TYR A 91 -7.91 15.03 -10.28
N PRO A 92 -7.68 15.22 -8.97
CA PRO A 92 -6.59 16.05 -8.47
C PRO A 92 -5.21 15.41 -8.70
N LYS A 93 -4.19 16.24 -8.90
CA LYS A 93 -2.78 15.81 -8.89
C LYS A 93 -2.32 15.62 -7.44
N LEU A 94 -1.78 14.45 -7.11
CA LEU A 94 -1.34 14.14 -5.74
C LEU A 94 0.18 14.19 -5.58
N ALA A 95 0.95 14.17 -6.67
CA ALA A 95 2.40 14.25 -6.60
C ALA A 95 2.89 15.51 -5.86
N ALA A 96 3.82 15.31 -4.93
CA ALA A 96 4.39 16.39 -4.14
C ALA A 96 5.09 17.43 -5.02
N LYS A 97 4.92 18.71 -4.68
CA LYS A 97 5.60 19.82 -5.38
C LYS A 97 7.07 19.94 -5.00
N ASN A 98 7.40 19.68 -3.72
CA ASN A 98 8.77 19.65 -3.25
C ASN A 98 9.31 18.22 -3.30
N ARG A 99 10.45 18.03 -3.96
CA ARG A 99 11.09 16.71 -4.12
C ARG A 99 11.58 16.14 -2.79
N GLU A 100 12.00 17.00 -1.87
CA GLU A 100 12.49 16.59 -0.54
C GLU A 100 11.40 15.90 0.28
N SER A 101 10.13 16.27 0.08
CA SER A 101 8.99 15.65 0.76
C SER A 101 8.85 14.15 0.44
N ASN A 102 9.34 13.69 -0.71
CA ASN A 102 9.28 12.28 -1.09
C ASN A 102 10.34 11.43 -0.38
N THR A 103 11.42 12.05 0.13
CA THR A 103 12.55 11.35 0.76
C THR A 103 12.60 11.53 2.27
N ALA A 104 11.90 12.54 2.79
CA ALA A 104 11.82 12.80 4.22
C ALA A 104 11.26 11.57 4.98
N GLY A 105 12.01 11.05 5.94
CA GLY A 105 11.59 9.94 6.80
C GLY A 105 11.63 8.54 6.16
N ASN A 106 12.19 8.38 4.95
CA ASN A 106 12.21 7.09 4.24
C ASN A 106 12.94 5.97 5.00
N ASP A 107 13.86 6.31 5.90
CA ASP A 107 14.60 5.37 6.74
C ASP A 107 13.95 5.11 8.11
N THR A 108 12.93 5.89 8.48
CA THR A 108 12.30 5.83 9.81
C THR A 108 11.68 4.47 10.08
N PHE A 109 10.96 3.90 9.11
CA PHE A 109 10.33 2.58 9.25
C PHE A 109 11.38 1.46 9.41
N ALA A 110 12.50 1.55 8.68
CA ALA A 110 13.58 0.58 8.78
C ALA A 110 14.26 0.64 10.17
N ARG A 111 14.53 1.85 10.67
CA ARG A 111 15.08 2.07 12.02
C ARG A 111 14.13 1.53 13.09
N PHE A 112 12.83 1.83 12.99
CA PHE A 112 11.81 1.32 13.91
C PHE A 112 11.74 -0.20 13.90
N SER A 113 11.71 -0.79 12.70
CA SER A 113 11.66 -2.25 12.53
C SER A 113 12.87 -2.93 13.16
N ALA A 114 14.06 -2.36 13.01
CA ALA A 114 15.28 -2.87 13.63
C ALA A 114 15.22 -2.78 15.17
N TYR A 115 14.70 -1.67 15.70
CA TYR A 115 14.55 -1.46 17.15
C TYR A 115 13.57 -2.46 17.78
N VAL A 116 12.35 -2.58 17.24
CA VAL A 116 11.30 -3.44 17.80
C VAL A 116 11.65 -4.93 17.71
N LYS A 117 12.38 -5.33 16.66
CA LYS A 117 12.81 -6.73 16.46
C LYS A 117 14.11 -7.07 17.19
N ASN A 118 14.75 -6.10 17.86
CA ASN A 118 16.00 -6.36 18.57
C ASN A 118 15.74 -7.22 19.82
N THR A 119 16.23 -8.46 19.81
CA THR A 119 16.11 -9.40 20.93
C THR A 119 17.17 -9.21 22.03
N ARG A 120 18.07 -8.23 21.86
CA ARG A 120 19.18 -7.93 22.78
C ARG A 120 19.06 -6.54 23.41
N PRO A 121 18.54 -6.44 24.65
CA PRO A 121 18.30 -5.16 25.30
C PRO A 121 19.59 -4.37 25.60
N ASP A 122 20.74 -5.03 25.73
CA ASP A 122 22.07 -4.43 25.90
C ASP A 122 22.52 -3.58 24.70
N LYS A 123 21.95 -3.82 23.51
CA LYS A 123 22.20 -3.03 22.29
C LYS A 123 21.12 -2.01 21.97
N ASN A 124 20.05 -1.92 22.78
CA ASN A 124 18.96 -0.98 22.54
C ASN A 124 19.43 0.49 22.62
N ARG A 125 20.43 0.80 23.45
CA ARG A 125 20.93 2.18 23.61
C ARG A 125 21.60 2.73 22.34
N ALA A 126 22.28 1.88 21.57
CA ALA A 126 22.85 2.23 20.28
C ALA A 126 21.78 2.32 19.18
N CYS A 127 20.70 1.54 19.30
CA CYS A 127 19.59 1.55 18.34
C CYS A 127 18.62 2.73 18.57
N SER A 128 18.37 3.12 19.83
CA SER A 128 17.48 4.23 20.21
C SER A 128 18.11 5.62 19.96
N ALA A 129 19.44 5.74 20.01
CA ALA A 129 20.13 7.00 19.73
C ALA A 129 19.90 7.51 18.29
N ASN A 130 19.57 6.60 17.35
CA ASN A 130 19.24 6.93 15.97
C ASN A 130 17.76 7.31 15.75
N TYR A 131 16.92 7.27 16.79
CA TYR A 131 15.49 7.55 16.72
C TYR A 131 15.13 8.99 17.09
N LEU A 132 16.01 9.68 17.83
CA LEU A 132 15.79 11.02 18.39
C LEU A 132 16.63 12.13 17.70
N THR A 133 17.32 11.80 16.61
CA THR A 133 18.23 12.70 15.88
C THR A 133 17.79 12.97 14.44
N ALA A 134 16.49 12.92 14.17
CA ALA A 134 15.89 13.36 12.90
C ALA A 134 15.59 14.87 12.93
#